data_AF-A0A2P4QZ90-F1
#
_entry.id   AF-A0A2P4QZ90-F1
#
_cell.length_a   1.000
_cell.length_b   1.000
_cell.length_c   1.000
_cell.angle_alpha   90.00
_cell.angle_beta   90.00
_cell.angle_gamma   90.00
#
_symmetry.space_group_name_H-M   'P 1'
#
loop_
_entity.id
_entity.type
_entity.pdbx_description
1 polymer ?
#
loop_
_entity_poly.entity_id
_entity_poly.type
_entity_poly.pdbx_seq_one_letter_code
_entity_poly.pdbx_strand_id
1 'polypeptide(L)'
;MGFNIIRQDLRSKAGEFGVRQNPNREELIKGLTENPPKNKNKAKEIFEYLNTQQESFTDSDWKKLKDFEFIPIQYESKYLNIFFLPNYIYEFIHLFIYLFIRLNDFLRCVDFGTNANKFLAKCGVNYDLLFEDAHRLLFKSSRELWDLCKKNTKNYLHILEKINDVYNKFPEKKLNKDDVLIAIKTDSEGNNNYCIATVKEIYINDDKVYHKNLNPFTPPENLRDFYKFFL
;
A
#
# COMPACT_ATOMS: atom_id res chain seq x y z
N MET A 1 10.60 4.42 -20.50
CA MET A 1 9.98 5.55 -21.24
C MET A 1 10.45 5.66 -22.69
N GLY A 2 11.39 4.82 -23.17
CA GLY A 2 11.71 4.76 -24.61
C GLY A 2 12.57 5.90 -25.16
N PHE A 3 13.12 6.76 -24.30
CA PHE A 3 14.03 7.83 -24.73
C PHE A 3 15.38 7.28 -25.19
N ASN A 4 15.91 7.87 -26.24
CA ASN A 4 17.29 7.64 -26.66
C ASN A 4 18.25 8.26 -25.63
N ILE A 5 19.26 7.50 -25.23
CA ILE A 5 20.28 7.94 -24.29
C ILE A 5 21.59 8.18 -25.02
N ILE A 6 22.31 9.23 -24.61
CA ILE A 6 23.66 9.49 -25.13
C ILE A 6 24.59 8.36 -24.69
N ARG A 7 25.42 7.91 -25.63
CA ARG A 7 26.47 6.92 -25.40
C ARG A 7 27.37 7.36 -24.23
N GLN A 8 27.73 6.42 -23.35
CA GLN A 8 28.38 6.71 -22.06
C GLN A 8 29.59 7.66 -22.19
N ASP A 9 30.43 7.46 -23.20
CA ASP A 9 31.64 8.23 -23.50
C ASP A 9 31.37 9.65 -24.02
N LEU A 10 30.16 9.92 -24.52
CA LEU A 10 29.76 11.21 -25.08
C LEU A 10 28.95 12.06 -24.09
N ARG A 11 28.61 11.53 -22.90
CA ARG A 11 27.77 12.22 -21.91
C ARG A 11 28.38 13.53 -21.40
N SER A 12 29.71 13.60 -21.26
CA SER A 12 30.40 14.83 -20.87
C SER A 12 30.29 15.95 -21.90
N LYS A 13 30.02 15.61 -23.17
CA LYS A 13 29.83 16.54 -24.29
C LYS A 13 28.35 16.79 -24.63
N ALA A 14 27.42 16.28 -23.81
CA ALA A 14 25.99 16.37 -24.09
C ALA A 14 25.52 17.81 -24.37
N GLY A 15 26.01 18.77 -23.58
CA GLY A 15 25.70 20.19 -23.76
C GLY A 15 26.20 20.76 -25.08
N GLU A 16 27.36 20.32 -25.57
CA GLU A 16 27.91 20.73 -26.87
C GLU A 16 27.04 20.26 -28.04
N PHE A 17 26.38 19.11 -27.88
CA PHE A 17 25.43 18.58 -28.85
C PHE A 17 24.02 19.16 -28.72
N GLY A 18 23.81 20.12 -27.80
CA GLY A 18 22.49 20.69 -27.50
C GLY A 18 21.52 19.67 -26.88
N VAL A 19 22.02 18.54 -26.39
CA VAL A 19 21.18 17.50 -25.79
C VAL A 19 20.92 17.86 -24.34
N ARG A 20 19.64 17.99 -24.01
CA ARG A 20 19.20 18.27 -22.64
C ARG A 20 19.48 17.08 -21.73
N GLN A 21 19.80 17.37 -20.47
CA GLN A 21 20.02 16.33 -19.46
C GLN A 21 18.75 15.53 -19.18
N ASN A 22 17.59 16.19 -19.19
CA ASN A 22 16.27 15.57 -19.02
C ASN A 22 15.38 15.94 -20.21
N PRO A 23 14.49 15.03 -20.66
CA PRO A 23 13.40 15.39 -21.57
C PRO A 23 12.53 16.49 -20.96
N ASN A 24 11.87 17.27 -21.80
CA ASN A 24 10.93 18.27 -21.32
C ASN A 24 9.62 17.63 -20.82
N ARG A 25 8.80 18.40 -20.10
CA ARG A 25 7.55 17.91 -19.49
C ARG A 25 6.62 17.22 -20.51
N GLU A 26 6.52 17.72 -21.73
CA GLU A 26 5.62 17.18 -22.76
C GLU A 26 6.12 15.83 -23.26
N GLU A 27 7.45 15.70 -23.43
CA GLU A 27 8.11 14.45 -23.77
C GLU A 27 7.94 13.41 -22.66
N LEU A 28 8.07 13.81 -21.38
CA LEU A 28 7.85 12.91 -20.24
C LEU A 28 6.42 12.37 -20.20
N ILE A 29 5.41 13.24 -20.36
CA ILE A 29 4.00 12.82 -20.37
C ILE A 29 3.73 11.91 -21.57
N LYS A 30 4.22 12.27 -22.76
CA LYS A 30 4.09 11.44 -23.96
C LYS A 30 4.75 10.08 -23.76
N GLY A 31 5.97 10.05 -23.22
CA GLY A 31 6.70 8.81 -22.95
C GLY A 31 6.03 7.92 -21.91
N LEU A 32 5.34 8.49 -20.91
CA LEU A 32 4.57 7.72 -19.93
C LEU A 32 3.26 7.19 -20.53
N THR A 33 2.56 8.01 -21.32
CA THR A 33 1.24 7.67 -21.86
C THR A 33 1.32 6.71 -23.06
N GLU A 34 2.28 6.89 -23.96
CA GLU A 34 2.46 6.00 -25.11
C GLU A 34 3.19 4.70 -24.75
N ASN A 35 4.05 4.73 -23.72
CA ASN A 35 4.87 3.59 -23.32
C ASN A 35 4.85 3.38 -21.79
N PRO A 36 3.67 3.07 -21.21
CA PRO A 36 3.54 2.87 -19.78
C PRO A 36 4.41 1.69 -19.30
N PRO A 37 4.92 1.73 -18.06
CA PRO A 37 5.70 0.63 -17.51
C PRO A 37 4.87 -0.67 -17.50
N LYS A 38 5.50 -1.78 -17.85
CA LYS A 38 4.83 -3.10 -18.00
C LYS A 38 4.98 -4.02 -16.79
N ASN A 39 5.82 -3.65 -15.83
CA ASN A 39 6.07 -4.47 -14.64
C ASN A 39 6.44 -3.57 -13.46
N LYS A 40 6.38 -4.15 -12.25
CA LYS A 40 6.58 -3.42 -10.99
C LYS A 40 7.95 -2.74 -10.92
N ASN A 41 9.03 -3.44 -11.27
CA ASN A 41 10.38 -2.91 -11.18
C ASN A 41 10.56 -1.71 -12.10
N LYS A 42 10.06 -1.81 -13.34
CA LYS A 42 10.17 -0.70 -14.30
C LYS A 42 9.28 0.47 -13.94
N ALA A 43 8.10 0.21 -13.39
CA ALA A 43 7.23 1.25 -12.86
C ALA A 43 7.91 2.02 -11.73
N LYS A 44 8.52 1.31 -10.78
CA LYS A 44 9.29 1.93 -9.71
C LYS A 44 10.37 2.86 -10.25
N GLU A 45 11.25 2.37 -11.13
CA GLU A 45 12.31 3.20 -11.71
C GLU A 45 11.76 4.46 -12.40
N ILE A 46 10.70 4.31 -13.18
CA ILE A 46 10.09 5.41 -13.93
C ILE A 46 9.43 6.42 -12.98
N PHE A 47 8.65 5.97 -12.00
CA PHE A 47 7.95 6.84 -11.06
C PHE A 47 8.93 7.55 -10.11
N GLU A 48 10.00 6.89 -9.68
CA GLU A 48 11.07 7.54 -8.92
C GLU A 48 11.75 8.64 -9.73
N TYR A 49 12.06 8.37 -11.02
CA TYR A 49 12.60 9.39 -11.91
C TYR A 49 11.63 10.57 -12.11
N LEU A 50 10.36 10.29 -12.40
CA LEU A 50 9.35 11.33 -12.59
C LEU A 50 9.10 12.16 -11.33
N ASN A 51 9.24 11.56 -10.14
CA ASN A 51 9.20 12.28 -8.87
C ASN A 51 10.31 13.35 -8.79
N THR A 52 11.49 13.12 -9.38
CA THR A 52 12.56 14.13 -9.43
C THR A 52 12.25 15.28 -10.39
N GLN A 53 11.36 15.06 -11.36
CA GLN A 53 10.98 16.05 -12.37
C GLN A 53 9.66 16.76 -12.03
N GLN A 54 9.02 16.44 -10.91
CA GLN A 54 7.64 16.83 -10.61
C GLN A 54 7.39 18.35 -10.60
N GLU A 55 8.40 19.16 -10.28
CA GLU A 55 8.30 20.63 -10.28
C GLU A 55 8.12 21.22 -11.69
N SER A 56 8.45 20.45 -12.74
CA SER A 56 8.26 20.87 -14.13
C SER A 56 6.84 20.63 -14.67
N PHE A 57 6.00 19.91 -13.92
CA PHE A 57 4.64 19.56 -14.32
C PHE A 57 3.65 20.65 -13.92
N THR A 58 2.69 20.91 -14.81
CA THR A 58 1.61 21.86 -14.58
C THR A 58 0.36 21.18 -14.00
N ASP A 59 -0.58 21.96 -13.47
CA ASP A 59 -1.88 21.42 -13.03
C ASP A 59 -2.65 20.70 -14.15
N SER A 60 -2.50 21.17 -15.40
CA SER A 60 -3.07 20.51 -16.57
C SER A 60 -2.43 19.13 -16.82
N ASP A 61 -1.13 19.01 -16.58
CA ASP A 61 -0.40 17.75 -16.74
C ASP A 61 -0.86 16.74 -15.67
N TRP A 62 -0.98 17.19 -14.42
CA TRP A 62 -1.50 16.37 -13.34
C TRP A 62 -2.92 15.89 -13.61
N LYS A 63 -3.81 16.79 -14.07
CA LYS A 63 -5.18 16.43 -14.44
C LYS A 63 -5.21 15.37 -15.54
N LYS A 64 -4.35 15.48 -16.56
CA LYS A 64 -4.23 14.49 -17.63
C LYS A 64 -3.74 13.13 -17.09
N LEU A 65 -2.71 13.12 -16.26
CA LEU A 65 -2.19 11.89 -15.65
C LEU A 65 -3.21 11.24 -14.74
N LYS A 66 -4.02 12.06 -14.03
CA LYS A 66 -5.09 11.59 -13.16
C LYS A 66 -6.09 10.71 -13.88
N ASP A 67 -6.34 10.98 -15.16
CA ASP A 67 -7.33 10.29 -15.97
C ASP A 67 -6.68 9.30 -16.97
N PHE A 68 -5.41 8.92 -16.77
CA PHE A 68 -4.70 8.02 -17.68
C PHE A 68 -4.27 6.72 -16.99
N GLU A 69 -4.42 5.60 -17.70
CA GLU A 69 -4.07 4.28 -17.19
C GLU A 69 -2.59 3.93 -17.46
N PHE A 70 -1.72 4.12 -16.45
CA PHE A 70 -0.27 3.85 -16.61
C PHE A 70 0.38 3.08 -15.45
N ILE A 71 -0.36 2.78 -14.38
CA ILE A 71 0.15 2.05 -13.22
C ILE A 71 -0.01 0.55 -13.46
N PRO A 72 1.08 -0.23 -13.66
CA PRO A 72 0.96 -1.65 -13.90
C PRO A 72 0.72 -2.39 -12.59
N ILE A 73 -0.23 -3.32 -12.62
CA ILE A 73 -0.48 -4.26 -11.54
C ILE A 73 -0.12 -5.65 -12.05
N GLN A 74 0.88 -6.28 -11.41
CA GLN A 74 1.38 -7.58 -11.83
C GLN A 74 0.89 -8.66 -10.85
N TYR A 75 0.17 -9.65 -11.38
CA TYR A 75 -0.42 -10.74 -10.60
C TYR A 75 0.35 -12.04 -10.83
N GLU A 76 0.71 -12.75 -9.76
CA GLU A 76 1.60 -13.93 -9.81
C GLU A 76 1.04 -15.11 -10.62
N SER A 77 -0.29 -15.21 -10.82
CA SER A 77 -0.86 -16.38 -11.54
C SER A 77 -1.43 -16.10 -12.93
N LYS A 78 -1.53 -14.83 -13.36
CA LYS A 78 -1.87 -14.47 -14.75
C LYS A 78 -1.25 -13.11 -15.05
N TYR A 79 -0.41 -13.04 -16.09
CA TYR A 79 0.15 -11.80 -16.66
C TYR A 79 -0.92 -10.90 -17.28
N LEU A 80 -1.87 -10.42 -16.47
CA LEU A 80 -2.86 -9.42 -16.84
C LEU A 80 -2.31 -8.06 -16.46
N ASN A 81 -1.82 -7.31 -17.44
CA ASN A 81 -1.50 -5.90 -17.27
C ASN A 81 -2.81 -5.12 -17.23
N ILE A 82 -3.37 -4.92 -16.04
CA ILE A 82 -4.50 -4.02 -15.85
C ILE A 82 -3.91 -2.67 -15.48
N PHE A 83 -4.21 -1.66 -16.28
CA PHE A 83 -3.85 -0.28 -16.00
C PHE A 83 -5.07 0.41 -15.36
N PHE A 84 -4.86 1.29 -14.39
CA PHE A 84 -5.93 2.02 -13.69
C PHE A 84 -5.74 3.52 -13.83
N LEU A 85 -6.83 4.28 -13.97
CA LEU A 85 -6.78 5.75 -13.88
C LEU A 85 -6.60 6.13 -12.40
N PRO A 86 -5.71 7.05 -12.05
CA PRO A 86 -5.59 7.56 -10.69
C PRO A 86 -6.91 8.14 -10.12
N ASN A 87 -7.80 8.69 -10.95
CA ASN A 87 -9.10 9.25 -10.56
C ASN A 87 -10.23 8.20 -10.44
N TYR A 88 -10.09 7.04 -11.11
CA TYR A 88 -11.12 5.98 -11.11
C TYR A 88 -10.99 4.99 -9.95
N ILE A 89 -10.20 5.33 -8.94
CA ILE A 89 -10.10 4.55 -7.70
C ILE A 89 -11.40 4.69 -6.85
N TYR A 90 -12.36 5.56 -7.22
CA TYR A 90 -13.51 5.88 -6.39
C TYR A 90 -14.86 5.16 -6.72
N GLU A 91 -15.30 5.11 -7.98
CA GLU A 91 -16.65 4.54 -8.28
C GLU A 91 -16.68 3.00 -8.28
N PHE A 92 -15.52 2.37 -8.30
CA PHE A 92 -15.37 0.90 -8.27
C PHE A 92 -15.09 0.33 -6.87
N ILE A 93 -15.15 1.13 -5.80
CA ILE A 93 -14.74 0.76 -4.44
C ILE A 93 -15.45 -0.50 -3.89
N HIS A 94 -16.73 -0.73 -4.22
CA HIS A 94 -17.43 -1.96 -3.79
C HIS A 94 -16.88 -3.23 -4.46
N LEU A 95 -16.55 -3.15 -5.75
CA LEU A 95 -15.86 -4.22 -6.46
C LEU A 95 -14.38 -4.30 -6.06
N PHE A 96 -13.79 -3.16 -5.66
CA PHE A 96 -12.42 -3.06 -5.19
C PHE A 96 -12.26 -3.70 -3.83
N ILE A 97 -13.12 -3.52 -2.83
CA ILE A 97 -13.09 -4.33 -1.60
C ILE A 97 -13.20 -5.81 -1.96
N TYR A 98 -14.06 -6.20 -2.90
CA TYR A 98 -14.18 -7.58 -3.36
C TYR A 98 -12.90 -8.12 -4.08
N LEU A 99 -12.18 -7.27 -4.83
CA LEU A 99 -10.93 -7.61 -5.55
C LEU A 99 -9.67 -7.49 -4.67
N PHE A 100 -9.56 -6.42 -3.88
CA PHE A 100 -8.53 -6.03 -2.89
C PHE A 100 -8.16 -7.18 -1.96
N ILE A 101 -9.14 -8.03 -1.76
CA ILE A 101 -9.19 -9.08 -0.78
C ILE A 101 -8.98 -10.46 -1.41
N ARG A 102 -9.66 -10.75 -2.53
CA ARG A 102 -9.37 -11.99 -3.26
C ARG A 102 -7.95 -11.99 -3.82
N LEU A 103 -7.34 -10.82 -4.02
CA LEU A 103 -6.08 -10.72 -4.74
C LEU A 103 -4.83 -10.64 -3.87
N ASN A 104 -4.89 -10.42 -2.56
CA ASN A 104 -3.75 -10.56 -1.62
C ASN A 104 -2.46 -9.75 -1.92
N ASP A 105 -2.40 -9.07 -3.06
CA ASP A 105 -1.18 -8.57 -3.67
C ASP A 105 -1.25 -7.07 -3.95
N PHE A 106 -2.40 -6.39 -3.85
CA PHE A 106 -2.52 -4.99 -4.28
C PHE A 106 -1.57 -4.04 -3.51
N LEU A 107 -1.51 -4.08 -2.17
CA LEU A 107 -0.54 -3.27 -1.42
C LEU A 107 0.91 -3.57 -1.83
N ARG A 108 1.21 -4.82 -2.23
CA ARG A 108 2.50 -5.19 -2.83
C ARG A 108 2.60 -4.83 -4.33
N CYS A 109 1.52 -4.70 -5.07
CA CYS A 109 1.50 -4.40 -6.51
C CYS A 109 1.51 -2.91 -6.79
N VAL A 110 0.98 -2.08 -5.88
CA VAL A 110 0.95 -0.61 -6.03
C VAL A 110 1.89 0.14 -5.08
N ASP A 111 2.56 -0.54 -4.13
CA ASP A 111 3.69 0.07 -3.44
C ASP A 111 4.97 -0.04 -4.28
N PHE A 112 5.38 1.08 -4.86
CA PHE A 112 6.61 1.24 -5.64
C PHE A 112 7.75 1.84 -4.81
N GLY A 113 7.58 2.01 -3.51
CA GLY A 113 8.52 2.66 -2.60
C GLY A 113 8.27 4.15 -2.43
N THR A 114 8.90 4.74 -1.42
CA THR A 114 8.62 6.09 -0.92
C THR A 114 8.64 7.18 -2.00
N ASN A 115 9.65 7.19 -2.87
CA ASN A 115 9.81 8.24 -3.87
C ASN A 115 8.84 8.08 -5.05
N ALA A 116 8.63 6.87 -5.54
CA ALA A 116 7.63 6.59 -6.57
C ALA A 116 6.22 6.94 -6.08
N ASN A 117 5.89 6.58 -4.84
CA ASN A 117 4.56 6.81 -4.29
C ASN A 117 4.25 8.30 -4.09
N LYS A 118 5.27 9.16 -3.86
CA LYS A 118 5.08 10.62 -3.84
C LYS A 118 4.59 11.17 -5.18
N PHE A 119 5.18 10.71 -6.29
CA PHE A 119 4.72 11.06 -7.64
C PHE A 119 3.29 10.55 -7.90
N LEU A 120 2.99 9.30 -7.52
CA LEU A 120 1.65 8.73 -7.69
C LEU A 120 0.58 9.48 -6.88
N ALA A 121 0.92 9.93 -5.67
CA ALA A 121 0.04 10.76 -4.86
C ALA A 121 -0.31 12.09 -5.58
N LYS A 122 0.68 12.74 -6.23
CA LYS A 122 0.44 13.92 -7.08
C LYS A 122 -0.42 13.61 -8.31
N CYS A 123 -0.32 12.40 -8.85
CA CYS A 123 -1.19 11.93 -9.92
C CYS A 123 -2.62 11.65 -9.44
N GLY A 124 -2.93 11.73 -8.14
CA GLY A 124 -4.27 11.52 -7.60
C GLY A 124 -4.50 10.17 -6.94
N VAL A 125 -3.49 9.33 -6.80
CA VAL A 125 -3.60 8.08 -6.04
C VAL A 125 -3.77 8.42 -4.56
N ASN A 126 -4.94 8.11 -4.00
CA ASN A 126 -5.25 8.35 -2.60
C ASN A 126 -5.31 7.02 -1.83
N TYR A 127 -4.23 6.70 -1.13
CA TYR A 127 -4.16 5.52 -0.27
C TYR A 127 -4.94 5.67 1.04
N ASP A 128 -5.22 6.91 1.49
CA ASP A 128 -5.95 7.13 2.76
C ASP A 128 -7.38 6.58 2.70
N LEU A 129 -8.05 6.67 1.54
CA LEU A 129 -9.42 6.18 1.34
C LEU A 129 -9.51 4.64 1.39
N LEU A 130 -8.48 3.96 0.92
CA LEU A 130 -8.39 2.50 1.00
C LEU A 130 -8.34 2.02 2.45
N PHE A 131 -7.56 2.72 3.28
CA PHE A 131 -7.44 2.42 4.70
C PHE A 131 -8.67 2.86 5.49
N GLU A 132 -9.38 3.89 5.04
CA GLU A 132 -10.72 4.23 5.56
C GLU A 132 -11.71 3.09 5.39
N ASP A 133 -11.76 2.47 4.20
CA ASP A 133 -12.68 1.36 3.95
C ASP A 133 -12.26 0.09 4.69
N ALA A 134 -10.96 -0.20 4.77
CA ALA A 134 -10.44 -1.30 5.58
C ALA A 134 -10.74 -1.09 7.07
N HIS A 135 -10.60 0.14 7.57
CA HIS A 135 -11.01 0.54 8.92
C HIS A 135 -12.51 0.29 9.11
N ARG A 136 -13.38 0.83 8.23
CA ARG A 136 -14.84 0.63 8.30
C ARG A 136 -15.21 -0.86 8.29
N LEU A 137 -14.54 -1.67 7.47
CA LEU A 137 -14.79 -3.10 7.38
C LEU A 137 -14.33 -3.85 8.63
N LEU A 138 -13.19 -3.48 9.23
CA LEU A 138 -12.72 -4.03 10.50
C LEU A 138 -13.80 -3.91 11.59
N PHE A 139 -14.43 -2.74 11.73
CA PHE A 139 -15.49 -2.52 12.73
C PHE A 139 -16.86 -3.06 12.33
N LYS A 140 -17.10 -3.30 11.04
CA LYS A 140 -18.35 -3.90 10.56
C LYS A 140 -18.31 -5.42 10.71
N SER A 141 -17.20 -6.03 10.28
CA SER A 141 -16.97 -7.47 10.32
C SER A 141 -15.48 -7.76 10.21
N SER A 142 -14.82 -7.85 11.35
CA SER A 142 -13.42 -8.27 11.48
C SER A 142 -13.15 -9.66 10.87
N ARG A 143 -14.12 -10.57 10.95
CA ARG A 143 -14.06 -11.92 10.36
C ARG A 143 -14.10 -11.89 8.85
N GLU A 144 -14.91 -11.00 8.29
CA GLU A 144 -14.87 -10.73 6.85
C GLU A 144 -13.46 -10.28 6.54
N LEU A 145 -12.96 -9.18 7.14
CA LEU A 145 -11.60 -8.69 6.85
C LEU A 145 -10.50 -9.78 6.97
N TRP A 146 -10.61 -10.70 7.94
CA TRP A 146 -9.73 -11.87 8.06
C TRP A 146 -9.84 -12.89 6.92
N ASP A 147 -11.06 -13.34 6.59
CA ASP A 147 -11.32 -14.25 5.46
C ASP A 147 -10.81 -13.63 4.16
N LEU A 148 -11.00 -12.33 4.08
CA LEU A 148 -10.61 -11.49 2.99
C LEU A 148 -9.06 -11.38 2.89
N CYS A 149 -8.32 -11.46 3.99
CA CYS A 149 -6.85 -11.63 4.00
C CYS A 149 -6.38 -13.06 3.66
N LYS A 150 -7.23 -13.90 3.06
CA LYS A 150 -7.00 -15.32 2.77
C LYS A 150 -6.54 -16.12 3.99
N LYS A 151 -6.94 -15.68 5.18
CA LYS A 151 -6.50 -16.28 6.44
C LYS A 151 -4.97 -16.31 6.59
N ASN A 152 -4.28 -15.30 6.05
CA ASN A 152 -2.85 -15.13 6.17
C ASN A 152 -2.51 -14.07 7.23
N THR A 153 -1.80 -14.48 8.27
CA THR A 153 -1.46 -13.63 9.42
C THR A 153 -0.55 -12.45 9.04
N LYS A 154 0.40 -12.63 8.12
CA LYS A 154 1.29 -11.54 7.68
C LYS A 154 0.53 -10.43 6.96
N ASN A 155 -0.43 -10.81 6.13
CA ASN A 155 -1.21 -9.84 5.35
C ASN A 155 -2.22 -9.10 6.23
N TYR A 156 -2.86 -9.83 7.15
CA TYR A 156 -3.76 -9.21 8.11
C TYR A 156 -3.01 -8.24 9.04
N LEU A 157 -1.82 -8.62 9.53
CA LEU A 157 -0.95 -7.74 10.31
C LEU A 157 -0.64 -6.45 9.55
N HIS A 158 -0.19 -6.57 8.29
CA HIS A 158 0.17 -5.42 7.47
C HIS A 158 -1.01 -4.45 7.25
N ILE A 159 -2.22 -4.98 7.06
CA ILE A 159 -3.42 -4.14 6.93
C ILE A 159 -3.72 -3.42 8.25
N LEU A 160 -3.62 -4.11 9.39
CA LEU A 160 -3.84 -3.50 10.70
C LEU A 160 -2.81 -2.40 11.01
N GLU A 161 -1.53 -2.60 10.63
CA GLU A 161 -0.49 -1.56 10.70
C GLU A 161 -0.87 -0.31 9.90
N LYS A 162 -1.38 -0.50 8.68
CA LYS A 162 -1.80 0.62 7.86
C LYS A 162 -3.07 1.32 8.35
N ILE A 163 -4.00 0.57 8.92
CA ILE A 163 -5.17 1.15 9.59
C ILE A 163 -4.70 1.97 10.80
N ASN A 164 -3.74 1.47 11.57
CA ASN A 164 -3.15 2.19 12.71
C ASN A 164 -2.49 3.52 12.28
N ASP A 165 -1.75 3.52 11.16
CA ASP A 165 -1.12 4.74 10.60
C ASP A 165 -2.14 5.88 10.33
N VAL A 166 -3.39 5.53 10.00
CA VAL A 166 -4.46 6.50 9.68
C VAL A 166 -5.53 6.62 10.77
N TYR A 167 -5.41 5.88 11.88
CA TYR A 167 -6.47 5.71 12.87
C TYR A 167 -6.96 7.04 13.48
N ASN A 168 -6.05 7.99 13.72
CA ASN A 168 -6.38 9.33 14.25
C ASN A 168 -7.33 10.15 13.35
N LYS A 169 -7.61 9.69 12.13
CA LYS A 169 -8.53 10.33 11.18
C LYS A 169 -9.99 9.87 11.32
N PHE A 170 -10.28 8.83 12.12
CA PHE A 170 -11.62 8.23 12.22
C PHE A 170 -12.19 8.30 13.64
N PRO A 171 -13.53 8.42 13.79
CA PRO A 171 -14.15 8.43 15.09
C PRO A 171 -13.97 7.07 15.79
N GLU A 172 -13.68 7.12 17.09
CA GLU A 172 -13.48 5.93 17.93
C GLU A 172 -14.72 5.02 17.88
N LYS A 173 -14.52 3.79 17.37
CA LYS A 173 -15.48 2.69 17.52
C LYS A 173 -14.77 1.55 18.25
N LYS A 174 -15.45 0.95 19.23
CA LYS A 174 -14.96 -0.26 19.89
C LYS A 174 -15.29 -1.48 19.05
N LEU A 175 -14.37 -2.45 19.01
CA LEU A 175 -14.67 -3.77 18.47
C LEU A 175 -15.53 -4.56 19.46
N ASN A 176 -16.34 -5.48 18.94
CA ASN A 176 -17.12 -6.37 19.79
C ASN A 176 -16.23 -7.46 20.36
N LYS A 177 -16.62 -8.02 21.51
CA LYS A 177 -15.87 -9.09 22.18
C LYS A 177 -15.59 -10.32 21.30
N ASP A 178 -16.46 -10.59 20.33
CA ASP A 178 -16.38 -11.74 19.42
C ASP A 178 -15.75 -11.42 18.05
N ASP A 179 -15.38 -10.15 17.83
CA ASP A 179 -14.56 -9.75 16.69
C ASP A 179 -13.18 -10.39 16.77
N VAL A 180 -12.54 -10.63 15.63
CA VAL A 180 -11.26 -11.32 15.52
C VAL A 180 -10.14 -10.36 15.15
N LEU A 181 -9.04 -10.45 15.89
CA LEU A 181 -7.84 -9.67 15.66
C LEU A 181 -6.63 -10.60 15.59
N ILE A 182 -5.52 -10.07 15.10
CA ILE A 182 -4.27 -10.82 15.13
C ILE A 182 -3.70 -10.80 16.55
N ALA A 183 -3.20 -11.93 17.00
CA ALA A 183 -2.56 -12.07 18.29
C ALA A 183 -1.27 -12.87 18.17
N ILE A 184 -0.39 -12.67 19.14
CA ILE A 184 0.81 -13.45 19.36
C ILE A 184 0.52 -14.44 20.48
N LYS A 185 0.80 -15.71 20.20
CA LYS A 185 0.89 -16.77 21.19
C LYS A 185 2.35 -17.17 21.32
N THR A 186 2.89 -17.04 22.52
CA THR A 186 4.27 -17.45 22.82
C THR A 186 4.26 -18.93 23.23
N ASP A 187 5.17 -19.75 22.73
CA ASP A 187 5.28 -21.13 23.22
C ASP A 187 6.13 -21.23 24.50
N SER A 188 6.26 -22.44 25.04
CA SER A 188 7.07 -22.69 26.25
C SER A 188 8.57 -22.40 26.04
N GLU A 189 9.02 -22.32 24.80
CA GLU A 189 10.40 -22.03 24.42
C GLU A 189 10.63 -20.53 24.20
N GLY A 190 9.57 -19.72 24.24
CA GLY A 190 9.62 -18.27 24.04
C GLY A 190 9.44 -17.85 22.58
N ASN A 191 9.09 -18.75 21.66
CA ASN A 191 8.88 -18.41 20.26
C ASN A 191 7.48 -17.82 20.06
N ASN A 192 7.42 -16.71 19.31
CA ASN A 192 6.18 -15.99 19.03
C ASN A 192 5.52 -16.49 17.75
N ASN A 193 4.30 -16.98 17.87
CA ASN A 193 3.48 -17.42 16.74
C ASN A 193 2.28 -16.48 16.55
N TYR A 194 2.15 -15.94 15.34
CA TYR A 194 0.99 -15.13 14.97
C TYR A 194 -0.21 -16.02 14.68
N CYS A 195 -1.37 -15.65 15.23
CA CYS A 195 -2.64 -16.34 15.09
C CYS A 195 -3.80 -15.34 15.14
N ILE A 196 -5.03 -15.80 14.93
CA ILE A 196 -6.21 -14.98 15.23
C ILE A 196 -6.74 -15.35 16.61
N ALA A 197 -7.26 -14.37 17.33
CA ALA A 197 -7.99 -14.56 18.56
C ALA A 197 -9.18 -13.59 18.59
N THR A 198 -10.21 -13.92 19.36
CA THR A 198 -11.28 -12.95 19.60
C THR A 198 -10.79 -11.83 20.49
N VAL A 199 -11.37 -10.64 20.35
CA VAL A 199 -11.04 -9.45 21.16
C VAL A 199 -11.02 -9.81 22.66
N LYS A 200 -12.02 -10.54 23.17
CA LYS A 200 -12.06 -10.96 24.59
C LYS A 200 -10.93 -11.91 25.03
N GLU A 201 -10.28 -12.60 24.11
CA GLU A 201 -9.18 -13.54 24.39
C GLU A 201 -7.81 -12.85 24.37
N ILE A 202 -7.73 -11.63 23.81
CA ILE A 202 -6.48 -10.87 23.70
C ILE A 202 -6.29 -10.04 24.96
N TYR A 203 -5.16 -10.27 25.63
CA TYR A 203 -4.84 -9.66 26.89
C TYR A 203 -3.74 -8.61 26.73
N ILE A 204 -4.02 -7.40 27.21
CA ILE A 204 -3.04 -6.32 27.30
C ILE A 204 -2.64 -6.18 28.77
N ASN A 205 -1.50 -6.76 29.14
CA ASN A 205 -0.91 -6.54 30.45
C ASN A 205 0.61 -6.38 30.32
N ASP A 206 1.15 -5.41 31.06
CA ASP A 206 2.58 -5.13 31.15
C ASP A 206 3.30 -6.07 32.14
N ASP A 207 2.55 -6.79 32.97
CA ASP A 207 3.13 -7.65 33.99
C ASP A 207 3.62 -8.99 33.40
N LYS A 208 4.95 -9.11 33.31
CA LYS A 208 5.69 -10.28 32.82
C LYS A 208 5.41 -11.56 33.63
N VAL A 209 4.97 -11.46 34.88
CA VAL A 209 4.65 -12.61 35.73
C VAL A 209 3.39 -13.32 35.24
N TYR A 210 2.39 -12.57 34.75
CA TYR A 210 1.15 -13.13 34.22
C TYR A 210 1.37 -13.89 32.90
N HIS A 211 2.25 -13.37 32.03
CA HIS A 211 2.57 -13.99 30.74
C HIS A 211 3.15 -15.40 30.91
N LYS A 212 4.02 -15.60 31.91
CA LYS A 212 4.70 -16.88 32.15
C LYS A 212 3.77 -17.99 32.63
N ASN A 213 2.70 -17.64 33.34
CA ASN A 213 1.82 -18.63 33.98
C ASN A 213 0.56 -18.94 33.17
N LEU A 214 0.04 -17.97 32.41
CA LEU A 214 -1.24 -18.10 31.69
C LEU A 214 -1.08 -18.29 30.19
N ASN A 215 0.11 -18.00 29.64
CA ASN A 215 0.40 -17.99 28.22
C ASN A 215 -0.73 -17.34 27.37
N PRO A 216 -1.09 -16.08 27.66
CA PRO A 216 -2.23 -15.43 27.04
C PRO A 216 -1.94 -15.06 25.57
N PHE A 217 -3.00 -14.86 24.79
CA PHE A 217 -2.87 -14.18 23.50
C PHE A 217 -2.58 -12.70 23.75
N THR A 218 -1.54 -12.18 23.09
CA THR A 218 -1.09 -10.78 23.26
C THR A 218 -1.14 -10.02 21.94
N PRO A 219 -1.32 -8.70 21.93
CA PRO A 219 -1.25 -7.92 20.70
C PRO A 219 0.19 -7.90 20.15
N PRO A 220 0.38 -7.72 18.83
CA PRO A 220 1.68 -7.36 18.27
C PRO A 220 2.19 -6.06 18.89
N GLU A 221 3.49 -6.00 19.20
CA GLU A 221 4.08 -4.89 19.96
C GLU A 221 3.86 -3.53 19.26
N ASN A 222 3.98 -3.48 17.94
CA ASN A 222 3.77 -2.29 17.13
C ASN A 222 2.29 -1.86 17.01
N LEU A 223 1.36 -2.71 17.40
CA LEU A 223 -0.08 -2.43 17.44
C LEU A 223 -0.60 -2.36 18.88
N ARG A 224 0.27 -2.38 19.88
CA ARG A 224 -0.16 -2.49 21.28
C ARG A 224 -1.06 -1.35 21.73
N ASP A 225 -0.71 -0.12 21.35
CA ASP A 225 -1.53 1.05 21.66
C ASP A 225 -2.82 1.07 20.85
N PHE A 226 -2.78 0.68 19.57
CA PHE A 226 -3.98 0.45 18.75
C PHE A 226 -4.97 -0.45 19.51
N TYR A 227 -4.50 -1.56 20.08
CA TYR A 227 -5.35 -2.52 20.79
C TYR A 227 -5.92 -1.97 22.10
N LYS A 228 -5.19 -1.10 22.82
CA LYS A 228 -5.68 -0.46 24.05
C LYS A 228 -6.91 0.44 23.82
N PHE A 229 -7.08 0.97 22.61
CA PHE A 229 -8.24 1.80 22.29
C PHE A 229 -9.52 0.98 22.05
N PHE A 230 -9.38 -0.30 21.65
CA PHE A 230 -10.52 -1.14 21.25
C PHE A 230 -10.92 -2.22 22.26
N LEU A 231 -9.98 -2.65 23.09
CA LEU A 231 -10.18 -3.60 24.20
C LEU A 231 -10.67 -2.88 25.46
#